data_AF-A0A662C2J7-F1
#
_entry.id   AF-A0A662C2J7-F1
#
_cell.length_a   1.000
_cell.length_b   1.000
_cell.length_c   1.000
_cell.angle_alpha   90.00
_cell.angle_beta   90.00
_cell.angle_gamma   90.00
#
_symmetry.space_group_name_H-M   'P 1'
#
loop_
_entity.id
_entity.type
_entity.pdbx_description
1 polymer ?
#
loop_
_entity_poly.entity_id
_entity_poly.type
_entity_poly.pdbx_seq_one_letter_code
_entity_poly.pdbx_strand_id
1 'polypeptide(L)' 'SGSPVMDANGNLLGLLFDGTWEGIMGDLYYDADIVRSITVDIRYVLFIIDKYAGATNLIDEMTLVHPKKKK' A
#
# COMPACT_ATOMS: atom_id res chain seq x y z
N SER A 1 -12.21 -1.97 1.05
CA SER A 1 -11.02 -2.36 0.27
C SER A 1 -10.64 -1.27 -0.71
N GLY A 2 -9.35 -1.14 -1.02
CA GLY A 2 -8.80 -0.09 -1.90
C GLY A 2 -8.30 1.16 -1.17
N SER A 3 -8.28 1.15 0.17
CA SER A 3 -7.86 2.32 0.96
C SER A 3 -6.36 2.62 0.79
N PRO A 4 -5.95 3.89 0.68
CA PRO A 4 -4.55 4.28 0.60
C PRO A 4 -3.86 4.10 1.95
N VAL A 5 -2.72 3.42 1.94
CA VAL A 5 -1.80 3.34 3.09
C VAL A 5 -0.76 4.44 2.91
N MET A 6 -0.73 5.39 3.85
CA MET A 6 0.14 6.57 3.76
C MET A 6 1.37 6.44 4.66
N ASP A 7 2.48 7.04 4.24
CA ASP A 7 3.62 7.29 5.12
C ASP A 7 3.38 8.52 6.03
N ALA A 8 4.34 8.80 6.92
CA ALA A 8 4.26 9.93 7.85
C ALA A 8 4.23 11.32 7.19
N ASN A 9 4.55 11.40 5.89
CA ASN A 9 4.54 12.65 5.11
C ASN A 9 3.32 12.73 4.16
N GLY A 10 2.38 11.80 4.25
CA GLY A 10 1.18 11.77 3.40
C GLY A 10 1.41 11.18 2.00
N ASN A 11 2.53 10.50 1.75
CA ASN A 11 2.78 9.83 0.47
C ASN A 11 2.19 8.42 0.46
N LEU A 12 1.70 7.98 -0.70
CA LEU A 12 1.17 6.62 -0.88
C LEU A 12 2.28 5.57 -0.77
N LEU A 13 2.13 4.63 0.17
CA LEU A 13 3.06 3.52 0.42
C LEU A 13 2.46 2.16 0.02
N GLY A 14 1.14 2.01 0.06
CA GLY A 14 0.48 0.76 -0.29
C GLY A 14 -1.03 0.88 -0.46
N LEU A 15 -1.64 -0.21 -0.89
CA LEU A 15 -3.09 -0.32 -1.10
C LEU A 15 -3.64 -1.45 -0.23
N LEU A 16 -4.55 -1.11 0.67
CA LEU A 16 -5.23 -2.07 1.54
C LEU A 16 -6.18 -2.95 0.73
N PHE A 17 -6.06 -4.27 0.85
CA PHE A 17 -6.97 -5.20 0.17
C PHE A 17 -7.66 -6.19 1.10
N ASP A 18 -7.00 -6.62 2.19
CA ASP A 18 -7.55 -7.65 3.09
C ASP A 18 -7.02 -7.53 4.53
N GLY A 19 -7.42 -8.43 5.41
CA GLY A 19 -6.91 -8.62 6.77
C GLY A 19 -6.39 -10.05 7.02
N THR A 20 -5.65 -10.24 8.10
CA THR A 20 -5.20 -11.58 8.50
C THR A 20 -6.36 -12.43 9.05
N TRP A 21 -6.21 -13.76 8.97
CA TRP A 21 -7.19 -14.70 9.50
C TRP A 21 -7.47 -14.47 11.00
N GLU A 22 -6.43 -14.22 11.78
CA GLU A 22 -6.53 -13.93 13.22
C GLU A 22 -7.28 -12.62 13.49
N GLY A 23 -7.34 -11.72 12.50
CA GLY A 23 -8.02 -10.43 12.58
C GLY A 23 -9.52 -10.47 12.34
N ILE A 24 -10.12 -11.62 12.04
CA ILE A 24 -11.55 -11.72 11.67
C ILE A 24 -12.48 -11.21 12.77
N MET A 25 -12.12 -11.41 14.04
CA MET A 25 -12.92 -10.90 15.17
C MET A 25 -12.73 -9.40 15.44
N GLY A 26 -11.89 -8.71 14.66
CA GLY A 26 -11.52 -7.30 14.88
C GLY A 26 -12.71 -6.34 14.92
N ASP A 27 -13.81 -6.67 14.23
CA ASP A 27 -15.05 -5.86 14.24
C ASP A 27 -15.80 -5.94 15.58
N LEU A 28 -15.60 -7.01 16.35
CA LEU A 28 -16.21 -7.22 17.67
C LEU A 28 -15.24 -6.90 18.81
N TYR A 29 -13.98 -7.31 18.68
CA TYR A 29 -12.92 -7.07 19.65
C TYR A 29 -11.60 -6.87 18.93
N TYR A 30 -11.03 -5.67 19.10
CA TYR A 30 -9.76 -5.32 18.51
C TYR A 30 -8.60 -5.69 19.43
N ASP A 31 -7.75 -6.60 18.98
CA ASP A 31 -6.49 -6.97 19.63
C ASP A 31 -5.29 -6.49 18.80
N ALA A 32 -4.52 -5.58 19.39
CA ALA A 32 -3.37 -4.97 18.75
C ALA A 32 -2.21 -5.95 18.48
N ASP A 33 -2.20 -7.16 19.04
CA ASP A 33 -1.15 -8.14 18.81
C ASP A 33 -1.43 -9.04 17.58
N ILE A 34 -2.71 -9.26 17.24
CA ILE A 34 -3.10 -10.23 16.20
C ILE A 34 -3.87 -9.62 15.02
N VAL A 35 -4.58 -8.50 15.21
CA VAL A 35 -5.34 -7.87 14.13
C VAL A 35 -4.39 -7.13 13.21
N ARG A 36 -4.20 -7.61 11.98
CA ARG A 36 -3.30 -7.01 11.00
C ARG A 36 -3.99 -6.82 9.65
N SER A 37 -3.71 -5.68 9.03
CA SER A 37 -4.12 -5.40 7.66
C SER A 37 -3.11 -5.93 6.66
N ILE A 38 -3.59 -6.46 5.54
CA ILE A 38 -2.79 -6.93 4.41
C ILE A 38 -2.88 -5.90 3.28
N THR A 39 -1.71 -5.44 2.83
CA THR A 39 -1.58 -4.32 1.90
C THR A 39 -0.63 -4.70 0.77
N VAL A 40 -0.95 -4.31 -0.46
CA VAL A 40 -0.01 -4.41 -1.58
C VAL A 40 0.95 -3.23 -1.52
N ASP A 41 2.25 -3.50 -1.60
CA ASP A 41 3.27 -2.45 -1.67
C ASP A 41 3.14 -1.65 -2.97
N ILE A 42 3.17 -0.32 -2.89
CA ILE A 42 3.01 0.54 -4.07
C ILE A 42 4.09 0.30 -5.12
N ARG A 43 5.30 -0.12 -4.71
CA ARG A 43 6.39 -0.47 -5.64
C ARG A 43 6.03 -1.67 -6.48
N TYR A 44 5.30 -2.65 -5.93
CA TYR A 44 4.85 -3.82 -6.69
C TYR A 44 3.75 -3.43 -7.68
N VAL A 45 2.83 -2.56 -7.30
CA VAL A 45 1.81 -2.01 -8.21
C VAL A 45 2.47 -1.28 -9.38
N LEU A 46 3.41 -0.37 -9.11
CA LEU A 46 4.15 0.35 -10.14
C LEU A 46 5.00 -0.59 -11.01
N PHE A 47 5.59 -1.64 -10.43
CA PHE A 47 6.33 -2.66 -11.17
C PHE A 47 5.44 -3.41 -12.17
N ILE A 48 4.21 -3.77 -11.78
CA ILE A 48 3.26 -4.43 -12.70
C ILE A 48 2.80 -3.46 -13.80
N ILE A 49 2.54 -2.20 -13.47
CA ILE A 49 2.17 -1.18 -14.46
C ILE A 49 3.30 -0.97 -15.49
N ASP A 50 4.54 -0.82 -15.01
CA ASP A 50 5.74 -0.60 -15.85
C ASP A 50 6.13 -1.87 -16.62
N LYS A 51 6.55 -2.91 -15.89
CA LYS A 51 7.28 -4.04 -16.47
C LYS A 51 6.38 -5.11 -17.05
N TYR A 52 5.20 -5.32 -16.48
CA TYR A 52 4.27 -6.33 -16.98
C TYR A 52 3.33 -5.74 -18.04
N ALA A 53 2.70 -4.61 -17.76
CA ALA A 53 1.71 -4.02 -18.66
C ALA A 53 2.30 -3.03 -19.69
N GLY A 54 3.53 -2.51 -19.49
CA GLY A 54 4.11 -1.51 -20.38
C GLY A 54 3.36 -0.17 -20.40
N ALA A 55 2.54 0.11 -19.39
CA ALA A 55 1.65 1.27 -19.33
C ALA A 55 2.35 2.49 -18.70
N THR A 56 3.48 2.91 -19.28
CA THR A 56 4.34 3.97 -18.73
C THR A 56 3.64 5.33 -18.67
N ASN A 57 2.66 5.57 -19.53
CA ASN A 57 1.84 6.78 -19.52
C ASN A 57 1.15 7.03 -18.17
N LEU A 58 0.79 5.96 -17.44
CA LEU A 58 0.18 6.09 -16.10
C LEU A 58 1.21 6.47 -15.04
N ILE A 59 2.46 6.06 -15.21
CA ILE A 59 3.56 6.40 -14.30
C ILE A 59 3.96 7.85 -14.49
N ASP A 60 3.99 8.31 -15.74
CA ASP A 60 4.31 9.71 -16.09
C ASP A 60 3.27 10.71 -15.56
N GLU A 61 2.03 10.28 -15.32
CA GLU A 61 0.98 11.09 -14.69
C GLU A 61 1.20 11.27 -13.18
N MET A 62 1.96 10.38 -12.54
CA MET A 62 2.16 10.36 -11.09
C MET A 62 3.40 11.14 -10.65
N THR A 63 3.34 11.73 -9.46
CA THR A 63 4.53 12.35 -8.83
C THR A 63 5.25 11.33 -7.94
N LEU A 64 6.40 10.82 -8.40
CA LEU A 64 7.22 9.88 -7.63
C LEU A 64 8.15 10.61 -6.66
N VAL A 65 8.07 10.24 -5.38
CA VAL A 65 8.80 10.89 -4.29
C VAL A 65 9.76 9.93 -3.59
N HIS A 66 10.83 10.48 -3.00
CA HIS A 66 11.85 9.70 -2.28
C HIS A 66 12.01 10.20 -0.83
N PRO A 67 10.97 10.08 0.02
CA PRO A 67 10.93 10.69 1.36
C PRO A 67 11.97 10.14 2.34
N LYS A 68 12.53 8.95 2.07
CA LYS A 68 13.55 8.29 2.91
C LYS A 68 14.99 8.53 2.45
N LYS A 69 15.21 9.31 1.38
CA LYS A 69 16.57 9.63 0.92
C LYS A 69 17.24 10.53 1.97
N LYS A 70 18.33 10.07 2.59
CA LYS A 70 19.18 10.94 3.42
C LYS A 70 19.80 12.02 2.54
N LYS A 71 19.88 13.25 3.05
CA LYS A 71 20.70 14.31 2.44
C LYS A 71 22.15 13.88 2.37
#